data_AF-A0A6J8F2X7-F1
#
_entry.id   AF-A0A6J8F2X7-F1
#
_cell.length_a   1.000
_cell.length_b   1.000
_cell.length_c   1.000
_cell.angle_alpha   90.00
_cell.angle_beta   90.00
_cell.angle_gamma   90.00
#
_symmetry.space_group_name_H-M   'P 1'
#
loop_
_entity.id
_entity.type
_entity.pdbx_description
1 polymer ?
#
loop_
_entity_poly.entity_id
_entity_poly.type
_entity_poly.pdbx_seq_one_letter_code
_entity_poly.pdbx_strand_id
1 'polypeptide(L)'
;MILPEIVEDDFIIRRYVKIVNEGGVVKRKFVRKAFQLGDYRSDFLKFLRHQNQEDNSHDIVFVDQVVTQQETREWLLKQLHCHIFHNIIKIGKTYYKQTKGISQGSVISTLLCNMYYGEMERQFPICQGELMMRIVDDALFVTPSKERAFSYCHKMINGIPDFNFSINKNKVQTNFNVSEYADRITVLQNTDLDNALNSIVKKDDLETIMTSIVTKLVDSMKKEIEEWLSWCGILLNVRTLETSLNLSFYFSSCNSFLVDSMTFDTSYRAGVTMKRKLFRSIRLKCHPLYIDSQLNSIDLVIVNMYKILLLSAYKFTQYTKHLTKKDNHHFLVDVITELGHYFYSVYNSAVKHKIHGKNGVILSPMHIQWLCIHAYIVKLNQHRSLYKPVVSCLQRCKIKLTKKFKENFLSPEHLKDICGCELPKEFSRIR
;
A
#
# COMPACT_ATOMS: atom_id res chain seq x y z
N MET A 1 19.54 7.96 6.07
CA MET A 1 19.40 9.24 6.82
C MET A 1 20.72 9.48 7.53
N ILE A 2 21.53 10.43 7.05
CA ILE A 2 22.71 10.86 7.79
C ILE A 2 22.18 11.88 8.79
N LEU A 3 22.19 11.52 10.08
CA LEU A 3 21.84 12.48 11.13
C LEU A 3 22.94 13.54 11.17
N PRO A 4 22.60 14.84 11.21
CA PRO A 4 23.59 15.88 11.37
C PRO A 4 24.33 15.69 12.69
N GLU A 5 25.61 16.03 12.68
CA GLU A 5 26.40 16.04 13.89
C GLU A 5 25.83 17.07 14.87
N ILE A 6 25.51 16.63 16.09
CA ILE A 6 25.00 17.51 17.13
C ILE A 6 26.18 18.00 17.95
N VAL A 7 26.52 19.28 17.82
CA VAL A 7 27.69 19.91 18.44
C VAL A 7 27.34 20.51 19.80
N GLU A 8 26.08 20.86 20.05
CA GLU A 8 25.63 21.50 21.28
C GLU A 8 25.12 20.51 22.34
N ASP A 9 25.36 20.84 23.61
CA ASP A 9 24.97 20.02 24.77
C ASP A 9 23.59 20.39 25.35
N ASP A 10 23.02 21.53 24.97
CA ASP A 10 21.75 22.05 25.50
C ASP A 10 20.66 22.14 24.42
N PHE A 11 19.46 21.69 24.77
CA PHE A 11 18.30 21.73 23.89
C PHE A 11 17.14 22.48 24.55
N ILE A 12 16.46 23.32 23.78
CA ILE A 12 15.24 24.00 24.22
C ILE A 12 14.04 23.40 23.49
N ILE A 13 13.08 22.90 24.26
CA ILE A 13 11.79 22.40 23.77
C ILE A 13 10.74 23.49 23.97
N ARG A 14 10.30 24.11 22.87
CA ARG A 14 9.16 25.03 22.85
C ARG A 14 7.86 24.27 22.67
N ARG A 15 6.87 24.54 23.52
CA ARG A 15 5.51 23.99 23.41
C ARG A 15 4.53 25.10 23.08
N TYR A 16 3.69 24.90 22.08
CA TYR A 16 2.68 25.88 21.66
C TYR A 16 1.47 25.18 21.03
N VAL A 17 0.36 25.88 20.83
CA VAL A 17 -0.86 25.32 20.22
C VAL A 17 -1.14 25.95 18.87
N LYS A 18 -1.44 25.11 17.88
CA LYS A 18 -2.02 25.51 16.59
C LYS A 18 -3.53 25.25 16.63
N ILE A 19 -4.34 26.26 16.38
CA ILE A 19 -5.79 26.14 16.20
C ILE A 19 -6.06 26.28 14.70
N VAL A 20 -6.60 25.21 14.11
CA VAL A 20 -6.84 25.11 12.66
C VAL A 20 -8.29 24.77 12.38
N ASN A 21 -8.85 25.35 11.32
CA ASN A 21 -10.14 24.95 10.78
C ASN A 21 -9.94 23.83 9.75
N GLU A 22 -10.24 22.58 10.14
CA GLU A 22 -10.17 21.44 9.23
C GLU A 22 -11.57 20.98 8.84
N GLY A 23 -12.03 21.40 7.65
CA GLY A 23 -13.31 20.97 7.10
C GLY A 23 -14.52 21.47 7.89
N GLY A 24 -14.47 22.72 8.38
CA GLY A 24 -15.55 23.36 9.15
C GLY A 24 -15.53 23.04 10.65
N VAL A 25 -14.58 22.22 11.11
CA VAL A 25 -14.39 21.88 12.52
C VAL A 25 -13.11 22.50 13.03
N VAL A 26 -13.23 23.33 14.06
CA VAL A 26 -12.08 23.91 14.76
C VAL A 26 -11.39 22.82 15.58
N LYS A 27 -10.11 22.57 15.29
CA LYS A 27 -9.28 21.61 16.02
C LYS A 27 -8.09 22.29 16.66
N ARG A 28 -7.75 21.85 17.87
CA ARG A 28 -6.55 22.25 18.60
C ARG A 28 -5.47 21.18 18.45
N LYS A 29 -4.27 21.59 18.04
CA LYS A 29 -3.09 20.72 17.93
C LYS A 29 -2.00 21.24 18.87
N PHE A 30 -1.60 20.43 19.83
CA PHE A 30 -0.47 20.72 20.71
C PHE A 30 0.83 20.35 20.02
N VAL A 31 1.75 21.29 19.90
CA VAL A 31 3.01 21.14 19.18
C VAL A 31 4.17 21.27 20.15
N ARG A 32 5.20 20.44 19.97
CA ARG A 32 6.47 20.51 20.67
C ARG A 32 7.57 20.55 19.61
N LYS A 33 8.45 21.55 19.65
CA LYS A 33 9.59 21.68 18.73
C LYS A 33 10.87 21.87 19.54
N ALA A 34 11.87 21.04 19.27
CA ALA A 34 13.17 21.08 19.91
C ALA A 34 14.14 21.93 19.06
N PHE A 35 15.01 22.67 19.73
CA PHE A 35 16.03 23.51 19.13
C PHE A 35 17.34 23.29 19.87
N GLN A 36 18.46 23.38 19.15
CA GLN A 36 19.74 23.69 19.76
C GLN A 36 19.68 25.09 20.40
N LEU A 37 20.48 25.34 21.42
CA LEU A 37 20.50 26.63 22.11
C LEU A 37 20.84 27.77 21.14
N GLY A 38 21.81 27.56 20.24
CA GLY A 38 22.21 28.53 19.22
C GLY A 38 21.09 28.88 18.22
N ASP A 39 20.22 27.94 17.90
CA ASP A 39 19.12 28.11 16.94
C ASP A 39 17.84 28.65 17.58
N TYR A 40 17.78 28.74 18.92
CA TYR A 40 16.56 29.08 19.63
C TYR A 40 16.19 30.56 19.50
N ARG A 41 15.03 30.83 18.91
CA ARG A 41 14.46 32.19 18.80
C ARG A 41 13.49 32.46 19.95
N SER A 42 13.93 33.25 20.93
CA SER A 42 13.12 33.62 22.11
C SER A 42 11.79 34.30 21.74
N ASP A 43 11.80 35.21 20.78
CA ASP A 43 10.60 35.88 20.27
C ASP A 43 9.69 34.91 19.48
N PHE A 44 8.46 34.70 19.97
CA PHE A 44 7.50 33.78 19.37
C PHE A 44 7.03 34.21 17.99
N LEU A 45 6.86 35.52 17.74
CA LEU A 45 6.43 36.03 16.44
C LEU A 45 7.52 35.87 15.38
N LYS A 46 8.79 36.14 15.73
CA LYS A 46 9.94 35.93 14.83
C LYS A 46 10.12 34.45 14.51
N PHE A 47 9.92 33.58 15.49
CA PHE A 47 9.89 32.13 15.29
C PHE A 47 8.79 31.71 14.30
N LEU A 48 7.54 32.16 14.51
CA LEU A 48 6.43 31.81 13.63
C LEU A 48 6.58 32.34 12.21
N ARG A 49 7.16 33.54 12.02
CA ARG A 49 7.42 34.09 10.69
C ARG A 49 8.36 33.20 9.89
N HIS A 50 9.43 32.70 10.51
CA HIS A 50 10.35 31.76 9.88
C HIS A 50 9.66 30.43 9.56
N GLN A 51 8.89 29.87 10.51
CA GLN A 51 8.21 28.60 10.29
C GLN A 51 7.09 28.69 9.24
N ASN A 52 6.31 29.77 9.19
CA ASN A 52 5.22 29.92 8.22
C ASN A 52 5.71 30.10 6.79
N GLN A 53 6.94 30.62 6.59
CA GLN A 53 7.59 30.62 5.28
C GLN A 53 7.90 29.20 4.78
N GLU A 54 8.14 28.25 5.68
CA GLU A 54 8.41 26.84 5.36
C GLU A 54 7.11 26.02 5.20
N ASP A 55 6.10 26.26 6.07
CA ASP A 55 4.87 25.45 6.18
C ASP A 55 3.71 25.94 5.27
N ASN A 56 3.85 27.08 4.57
CA ASN A 56 2.86 27.73 3.68
C ASN A 56 1.39 27.62 4.18
N SER A 57 1.19 27.94 5.45
CA SER A 57 -0.06 27.68 6.17
C SER A 57 -0.90 28.95 6.31
N HIS A 58 -2.20 28.87 5.99
CA HIS A 58 -3.18 29.95 6.11
C HIS A 58 -4.28 29.59 7.12
N ASP A 59 -4.98 30.59 7.65
CA ASP A 59 -6.11 30.43 8.58
C ASP A 59 -5.79 29.67 9.89
N ILE A 60 -4.64 29.98 10.48
CA ILE A 60 -4.17 29.36 11.74
C ILE A 60 -4.04 30.41 12.84
N VAL A 61 -4.58 30.09 14.03
CA VAL A 61 -4.29 30.83 15.26
C VAL A 61 -3.25 30.08 16.06
N PHE A 62 -2.17 30.77 16.43
CA PHE A 62 -1.10 30.22 17.28
C PHE A 62 -1.22 30.76 18.70
N VAL A 63 -1.04 29.89 19.69
CA VAL A 63 -1.01 30.24 21.11
C VAL A 63 0.30 29.75 21.70
N ASP A 64 1.17 30.68 22.11
CA ASP A 64 2.54 30.40 22.58
C ASP A 64 2.57 29.51 23.82
N GLN A 65 1.59 29.66 24.73
CA GLN A 65 1.58 29.04 26.06
C GLN A 65 2.75 29.44 26.98
N VAL A 66 3.84 30.01 26.45
CA VAL A 66 5.07 30.41 27.18
C VAL A 66 5.68 29.23 27.95
N VAL A 67 5.49 28.00 27.44
CA VAL A 67 6.04 26.79 28.06
C VAL A 67 7.30 26.37 27.30
N THR A 68 8.45 26.62 27.93
CA THR A 68 9.76 26.19 27.44
C THR A 68 10.39 25.27 28.46
N GLN A 69 11.10 24.25 27.96
CA GLN A 69 11.81 23.28 28.77
C GLN A 69 13.21 23.15 28.21
N GLN A 70 14.22 23.27 29.07
CA GLN A 70 15.60 23.04 28.71
C GLN A 70 15.99 21.62 29.11
N GLU A 71 16.68 20.92 28.22
CA GLU A 71 17.17 19.57 28.44
C GLU A 71 18.63 19.47 28.00
N THR A 72 19.43 18.70 28.73
CA THR A 72 20.84 18.49 28.38
C THR A 72 21.02 17.18 27.61
N ARG A 73 22.06 17.11 26.77
CA ARG A 73 22.46 15.90 26.05
C ARG A 73 22.70 14.74 27.00
N GLU A 74 23.40 14.99 28.11
CA GLU A 74 23.69 13.96 29.12
C GLU A 74 22.39 13.37 29.69
N TRP A 75 21.44 14.23 30.08
CA TRP A 75 20.17 13.78 30.61
C TRP A 75 19.36 12.99 29.57
N LEU A 76 19.29 13.48 28.33
CA LEU A 76 18.58 12.79 27.23
C LEU A 76 19.20 11.43 26.92
N LEU A 77 20.53 11.33 26.88
CA LEU A 77 21.24 10.07 26.69
C LEU A 77 20.98 9.09 27.85
N LYS A 78 20.92 9.59 29.09
CA LYS A 78 20.53 8.78 30.25
C LYS A 78 19.10 8.26 30.12
N GLN A 79 18.14 9.10 29.71
CA GLN A 79 16.76 8.65 29.48
C GLN A 79 16.69 7.60 28.37
N LEU A 80 17.42 7.80 27.27
CA LEU A 80 17.49 6.85 26.17
C LEU A 80 18.10 5.50 26.62
N HIS A 81 19.19 5.55 27.37
CA HIS A 81 19.83 4.37 27.94
C HIS A 81 18.89 3.60 28.89
N CYS A 82 18.18 4.30 29.77
CA CYS A 82 17.15 3.69 30.62
C CYS A 82 16.03 3.07 29.79
N HIS A 83 15.57 3.76 28.74
CA HIS A 83 14.51 3.26 27.88
C HIS A 83 14.88 1.96 27.15
N ILE A 84 16.12 1.86 26.66
CA ILE A 84 16.59 0.69 25.91
C ILE A 84 16.92 -0.48 26.85
N PHE A 85 17.66 -0.23 27.93
CA PHE A 85 18.26 -1.29 28.74
C PHE A 85 17.52 -1.59 30.05
N HIS A 86 16.62 -0.71 30.47
CA HIS A 86 15.90 -0.81 31.75
C HIS A 86 14.38 -0.82 31.57
N ASN A 87 13.90 -1.32 30.42
CA ASN A 87 12.48 -1.49 30.18
C ASN A 87 11.91 -2.62 31.07
N ILE A 88 10.99 -2.25 31.96
CA ILE A 88 10.28 -3.18 32.86
C ILE A 88 8.85 -3.36 32.35
N ILE A 89 8.45 -4.61 32.14
CA ILE A 89 7.13 -5.01 31.65
C ILE A 89 6.40 -5.74 32.76
N LYS A 90 5.14 -5.39 33.00
CA LYS A 90 4.27 -6.09 33.95
C LYS A 90 3.29 -6.98 33.20
N ILE A 91 3.32 -8.28 33.49
CA ILE A 91 2.36 -9.26 32.96
C ILE A 91 1.64 -9.90 34.14
N GLY A 92 0.34 -9.62 34.26
CA GLY A 92 -0.45 -10.00 35.44
C GLY A 92 0.08 -9.34 36.72
N LYS A 93 0.57 -10.14 37.67
CA LYS A 93 1.14 -9.67 38.94
C LYS A 93 2.68 -9.63 38.95
N THR A 94 3.33 -10.09 37.87
CA THR A 94 4.79 -10.27 37.83
C THR A 94 5.46 -9.18 36.99
N TYR A 95 6.62 -8.72 37.43
CA TYR A 95 7.47 -7.78 36.72
C TYR A 95 8.61 -8.51 36.03
N TYR A 96 8.88 -8.13 34.78
CA TYR A 96 9.94 -8.68 33.94
C TYR A 96 10.81 -7.54 33.42
N LYS A 97 12.12 -7.78 33.29
CA LYS A 97 13.03 -6.87 32.60
C LYS A 97 13.22 -7.38 31.17
N GLN A 98 12.98 -6.53 30.18
CA GLN A 98 13.31 -6.88 28.80
C GLN A 98 14.83 -6.90 28.63
N THR A 99 15.36 -8.02 28.14
CA THR A 99 16.80 -8.22 27.95
C THR A 99 17.20 -8.29 26.47
N LYS A 100 16.23 -8.49 25.57
CA LYS A 100 16.46 -8.63 24.13
C LYS A 100 15.57 -7.66 23.36
N GLY A 101 16.20 -6.90 22.46
CA GLY A 101 15.54 -5.96 21.56
C GLY A 101 14.98 -4.71 22.24
N ILE A 102 14.33 -3.87 21.44
CA ILE A 102 13.68 -2.63 21.87
C ILE A 102 12.20 -2.90 22.15
N SER A 103 11.61 -2.19 23.11
CA SER A 103 10.19 -2.32 23.45
C SER A 103 9.28 -1.99 22.27
N GLN A 104 8.47 -2.95 21.83
CA GLN A 104 7.45 -2.72 20.81
C GLN A 104 6.33 -1.82 21.37
N GLY A 105 5.97 -0.79 20.62
CA GLY A 105 5.03 0.25 21.07
C GLY A 105 5.69 1.46 21.72
N SER A 106 7.02 1.45 21.91
CA SER A 106 7.76 2.67 22.21
C SER A 106 7.68 3.67 21.04
N VAL A 107 7.44 4.94 21.36
CA VAL A 107 7.37 6.04 20.38
C VAL A 107 8.68 6.27 19.61
N ILE A 108 9.83 5.81 20.14
CA ILE A 108 11.14 5.93 19.48
C ILE A 108 11.65 4.62 18.88
N SER A 109 10.94 3.50 19.08
CA SER A 109 11.41 2.17 18.62
C SER A 109 11.70 2.13 17.12
N THR A 110 10.82 2.67 16.28
CA THR A 110 11.00 2.74 14.83
C THR A 110 12.23 3.56 14.43
N LEU A 111 12.50 4.67 15.12
CA LEU A 111 13.65 5.52 14.83
C LEU A 111 14.96 4.81 15.16
N LEU A 112 15.04 4.19 16.34
CA LEU A 112 16.21 3.43 16.76
C LEU A 112 16.46 2.22 15.86
N CYS A 113 15.40 1.51 15.47
CA CYS A 113 15.46 0.41 14.51
C CYS A 113 16.03 0.89 13.15
N ASN A 114 15.55 2.04 12.66
CA ASN A 114 16.05 2.62 11.42
C ASN A 114 17.52 3.06 11.51
N MET A 115 17.99 3.56 12.65
CA MET A 115 19.40 3.89 12.86
C MET A 115 20.26 2.63 12.89
N TYR A 116 19.81 1.61 13.61
CA TYR A 116 20.52 0.33 13.73
C TYR A 116 20.69 -0.35 12.37
N TYR A 117 19.60 -0.51 11.62
CA TYR A 117 19.68 -1.06 10.27
C TYR A 117 20.38 -0.12 9.29
N GLY A 118 20.30 1.20 9.50
CA GLY A 118 21.04 2.17 8.68
C GLY A 118 22.57 1.96 8.74
N GLU A 119 23.10 1.54 9.89
CA GLU A 119 24.52 1.18 10.01
C GLU A 119 24.81 -0.18 9.36
N MET A 120 23.92 -1.17 9.55
CA MET A 120 24.01 -2.48 8.88
C MET A 120 24.04 -2.35 7.35
N GLU A 121 23.20 -1.47 6.80
CA GLU A 121 23.07 -1.20 5.37
C GLU A 121 24.36 -0.66 4.74
N ARG A 122 25.25 -0.03 5.52
CA ARG A 122 26.57 0.43 5.03
C ARG A 122 27.45 -0.70 4.54
N GLN A 123 27.19 -1.94 4.97
CA GLN A 123 27.88 -3.13 4.47
C GLN A 123 27.47 -3.54 3.04
N PHE A 124 26.48 -2.85 2.47
CA PHE A 124 25.94 -3.12 1.14
C PHE A 124 26.01 -1.85 0.30
N PRO A 125 27.21 -1.44 -0.16
CA PRO A 125 27.34 -0.29 -1.05
C PRO A 125 26.51 -0.50 -2.32
N ILE A 126 25.75 0.53 -2.69
CA ILE A 126 24.86 0.55 -3.87
C ILE A 126 25.64 1.13 -5.04
N CYS A 127 25.68 0.40 -6.16
CA CYS A 127 26.32 0.87 -7.39
C CYS A 127 25.35 1.68 -8.27
N GLN A 128 25.88 2.36 -9.29
CA GLN A 128 25.04 3.07 -10.26
C GLN A 128 24.07 2.10 -10.97
N GLY A 129 22.79 2.46 -11.00
CA GLY A 129 21.74 1.63 -11.58
C GLY A 129 21.18 0.55 -10.64
N GLU A 130 21.68 0.46 -9.40
CA GLU A 130 21.09 -0.37 -8.35
C GLU A 130 20.11 0.45 -7.49
N LEU A 131 19.13 -0.24 -6.89
CA LEU A 131 18.17 0.34 -5.96
C LEU A 131 18.06 -0.56 -4.72
N MET A 132 18.18 0.04 -3.55
CA MET A 132 17.84 -0.59 -2.28
C MET A 132 16.78 0.24 -1.57
N MET A 133 15.72 -0.41 -1.11
CA MET A 133 14.66 0.19 -0.31
C MET A 133 14.38 -0.67 0.91
N ARG A 134 14.08 -0.02 2.04
CA ARG A 134 13.67 -0.70 3.26
C ARG A 134 12.51 0.02 3.92
N ILE A 135 11.54 -0.75 4.40
CA ILE A 135 10.48 -0.28 5.29
C ILE A 135 10.55 -1.13 6.55
N VAL A 136 11.15 -0.55 7.60
CA VAL A 136 11.41 -1.23 8.88
C VAL A 136 12.20 -2.52 8.64
N ASP A 137 11.53 -3.68 8.63
CA ASP A 137 12.13 -5.01 8.53
C ASP A 137 12.07 -5.61 7.11
N ASP A 138 11.28 -5.01 6.20
CA ASP A 138 11.13 -5.49 4.82
C ASP A 138 12.12 -4.76 3.90
N ALA A 139 12.98 -5.50 3.21
CA ALA A 139 13.97 -4.97 2.27
C ALA A 139 13.69 -5.40 0.82
N LEU A 140 13.96 -4.50 -0.13
CA LEU A 140 13.92 -4.75 -1.56
C LEU A 140 15.23 -4.28 -2.18
N PHE A 141 15.91 -5.18 -2.89
CA PHE A 141 17.13 -4.89 -3.63
C PHE A 141 16.92 -5.23 -5.11
N VAL A 142 17.20 -4.27 -5.99
CA VAL A 142 17.06 -4.38 -7.43
C VAL A 142 18.39 -3.99 -8.05
N THR A 143 18.95 -4.86 -8.90
CA THR A 143 20.23 -4.65 -9.57
C THR A 143 20.22 -5.31 -10.95
N PRO A 144 20.87 -4.72 -11.97
CA PRO A 144 21.07 -5.39 -13.25
C PRO A 144 22.09 -6.54 -13.18
N SER A 145 22.91 -6.62 -12.11
CA SER A 145 23.91 -7.67 -11.95
C SER A 145 23.38 -8.85 -11.13
N LYS A 146 23.29 -10.02 -11.77
CA LYS A 146 22.89 -11.27 -11.10
C LYS A 146 23.83 -11.65 -9.95
N GLU A 147 25.13 -11.42 -10.12
CA GLU A 147 26.16 -11.69 -9.10
C GLU A 147 25.96 -10.83 -7.86
N ARG A 148 25.65 -9.54 -8.06
CA ARG A 148 25.31 -8.60 -6.98
C ARG A 148 24.05 -9.02 -6.24
N ALA A 149 23.00 -9.40 -6.97
CA ALA A 149 21.76 -9.89 -6.38
C ALA A 149 21.98 -11.14 -5.55
N PHE A 150 22.76 -12.09 -6.08
CA PHE A 150 23.14 -13.32 -5.37
C PHE A 150 23.96 -13.02 -4.12
N SER A 151 25.00 -12.18 -4.23
CA SER A 151 25.86 -11.80 -3.09
C SER A 151 25.06 -11.14 -1.96
N TYR A 152 24.17 -10.19 -2.31
CA TYR A 152 23.26 -9.56 -1.35
C TYR A 152 22.35 -10.59 -0.68
N CYS A 153 21.68 -11.43 -1.48
CA CYS A 153 20.75 -12.44 -0.99
C CYS A 153 21.45 -13.44 -0.05
N HIS A 154 22.58 -13.99 -0.49
CA HIS A 154 23.39 -14.94 0.27
C HIS A 154 23.82 -14.37 1.63
N LYS A 155 24.31 -13.12 1.65
CA LYS A 155 24.70 -12.44 2.89
C LYS A 155 23.50 -12.20 3.82
N MET A 156 22.35 -11.82 3.28
CA MET A 156 21.12 -11.63 4.07
C MET A 156 20.61 -12.95 4.68
N ILE A 157 20.69 -14.07 3.94
CA ILE A 157 20.25 -15.41 4.38
C ILE A 157 21.14 -15.98 5.48
N ASN A 158 22.44 -15.78 5.36
CA ASN A 158 23.43 -16.22 6.35
C ASN A 158 23.43 -15.33 7.60
N GLY A 159 22.76 -14.19 7.54
CA GLY A 159 22.67 -13.23 8.62
C GLY A 159 23.95 -12.41 8.76
N ILE A 160 23.87 -11.42 9.65
CA ILE A 160 24.99 -10.52 9.93
C ILE A 160 25.23 -10.60 11.45
N PRO A 161 26.23 -11.37 11.90
CA PRO A 161 26.44 -11.67 13.32
C PRO A 161 26.59 -10.42 14.20
N ASP A 162 27.32 -9.41 13.71
CA ASP A 162 27.54 -8.13 14.42
C ASP A 162 26.22 -7.39 14.71
N PHE A 163 25.18 -7.68 13.94
CA PHE A 163 23.86 -7.04 14.04
C PHE A 163 22.80 -7.96 14.64
N ASN A 164 23.18 -9.14 15.16
CA ASN A 164 22.25 -10.19 15.60
C ASN A 164 21.09 -10.38 14.59
N PHE A 165 21.43 -10.28 13.31
CA PHE A 165 20.46 -10.15 12.22
C PHE A 165 20.14 -11.51 11.64
N SER A 166 18.86 -11.78 11.47
CA SER A 166 18.38 -13.00 10.81
C SER A 166 17.10 -12.69 10.03
N ILE A 167 16.90 -13.41 8.92
CA ILE A 167 15.71 -13.26 8.08
C ILE A 167 14.85 -14.52 8.10
N ASN A 168 13.56 -14.34 7.90
CA ASN A 168 12.65 -15.45 7.64
C ASN A 168 12.83 -15.93 6.19
N LYS A 169 13.52 -17.05 6.02
CA LYS A 169 13.89 -17.61 4.71
C LYS A 169 12.65 -17.87 3.82
N ASN A 170 11.54 -18.32 4.41
CA ASN A 170 10.28 -18.59 3.69
C ASN A 170 9.65 -17.33 3.09
N LYS A 171 10.03 -16.14 3.55
CA LYS A 171 9.54 -14.86 3.02
C LYS A 171 10.47 -14.25 1.98
N VAL A 172 11.63 -14.86 1.72
CA VAL A 172 12.56 -14.40 0.70
C VAL A 172 11.97 -14.73 -0.67
N GLN A 173 11.89 -13.70 -1.51
CA GLN A 173 11.47 -13.83 -2.90
C GLN A 173 12.59 -13.36 -3.81
N THR A 174 12.93 -14.15 -4.83
CA THR A 174 13.98 -13.83 -5.81
C THR A 174 13.51 -14.19 -7.21
N ASN A 175 13.97 -13.50 -8.25
CA ASN A 175 13.71 -13.88 -9.63
C ASN A 175 14.86 -14.68 -10.25
N PHE A 176 15.69 -15.34 -9.44
CA PHE A 176 16.80 -16.18 -9.89
C PHE A 176 16.98 -17.34 -8.90
N ASN A 177 17.46 -18.48 -9.39
CA ASN A 177 17.72 -19.62 -8.52
C ASN A 177 18.95 -19.35 -7.62
N VAL A 178 18.79 -19.66 -6.33
CA VAL A 178 19.86 -19.68 -5.33
C VAL A 178 20.03 -21.13 -4.92
N SER A 179 20.83 -21.88 -5.69
CA SER A 179 20.93 -23.35 -5.63
C SER A 179 21.28 -23.90 -4.24
N GLU A 180 21.98 -23.12 -3.42
CA GLU A 180 22.34 -23.48 -2.03
C GLU A 180 21.14 -23.46 -1.07
N TYR A 181 20.06 -22.75 -1.41
CA TYR A 181 18.91 -22.50 -0.54
C TYR A 181 17.56 -22.75 -1.22
N ALA A 182 17.53 -23.56 -2.28
CA ALA A 182 16.34 -23.81 -3.10
C ALA A 182 15.12 -24.27 -2.26
N ASP A 183 15.32 -25.12 -1.24
CA ASP A 183 14.24 -25.62 -0.37
C ASP A 183 13.71 -24.59 0.65
N ARG A 184 14.32 -23.39 0.71
CA ARG A 184 14.11 -22.41 1.78
C ARG A 184 13.69 -21.03 1.28
N ILE A 185 13.62 -20.82 -0.03
CA ILE A 185 13.35 -19.53 -0.66
C ILE A 185 12.27 -19.70 -1.72
N THR A 186 11.42 -18.69 -1.90
CA THR A 186 10.51 -18.66 -3.04
C THR A 186 11.24 -18.08 -4.25
N VAL A 187 11.64 -18.94 -5.19
CA VAL A 187 12.17 -18.51 -6.49
C VAL A 187 10.98 -18.26 -7.41
N LEU A 188 10.86 -17.04 -7.90
CA LEU A 188 9.85 -16.56 -8.85
C LEU A 188 10.14 -17.05 -10.30
N GLN A 189 10.92 -18.13 -10.43
CA GLN A 189 11.31 -18.80 -11.67
C GLN A 189 11.21 -20.32 -11.50
N ASN A 190 10.95 -20.99 -12.62
CA ASN A 190 10.32 -22.30 -12.72
C ASN A 190 11.32 -23.47 -12.61
N THR A 191 11.57 -24.00 -11.41
CA THR A 191 12.43 -25.21 -11.21
C THR A 191 11.72 -26.53 -11.54
N ASP A 192 10.39 -26.56 -11.55
CA ASP A 192 9.63 -27.77 -11.85
C ASP A 192 9.46 -28.01 -13.35
N LEU A 193 9.61 -26.96 -14.17
CA LEU A 193 9.48 -27.08 -15.63
C LEU A 193 10.70 -27.69 -16.30
N ASP A 194 11.93 -27.33 -15.90
CA ASP A 194 13.13 -27.93 -16.50
C ASP A 194 13.17 -29.44 -16.25
N ASN A 195 12.70 -29.87 -15.07
CA ASN A 195 12.59 -31.28 -14.71
C ASN A 195 11.41 -31.98 -15.41
N ALA A 196 10.25 -31.31 -15.55
CA ALA A 196 9.11 -31.84 -16.29
C ALA A 196 9.37 -31.91 -17.81
N LEU A 197 10.01 -30.89 -18.40
CA LEU A 197 10.45 -30.82 -19.79
C LEU A 197 11.39 -31.98 -20.12
N ASN A 198 12.38 -32.25 -19.26
CA ASN A 198 13.30 -33.37 -19.44
C ASN A 198 12.61 -34.75 -19.35
N SER A 199 11.46 -34.85 -18.66
CA SER A 199 10.68 -36.10 -18.57
C SER A 199 9.73 -36.32 -19.76
N ILE A 200 9.30 -35.25 -20.43
CA ILE A 200 8.31 -35.27 -21.53
C ILE A 200 8.97 -35.46 -22.91
N VAL A 201 10.27 -35.18 -23.05
CA VAL A 201 11.04 -35.31 -24.31
C VAL A 201 11.20 -36.77 -24.81
N LYS A 202 10.52 -37.75 -24.19
CA LYS A 202 10.44 -39.13 -24.69
C LYS A 202 9.03 -39.48 -25.16
N LYS A 203 8.60 -38.97 -26.33
CA LYS A 203 7.72 -39.65 -27.32
C LYS A 203 7.34 -38.74 -28.50
N ASP A 204 7.07 -39.38 -29.64
CA ASP A 204 7.21 -38.88 -31.01
C ASP A 204 6.26 -37.77 -31.50
N ASP A 205 6.86 -36.90 -32.32
CA ASP A 205 6.48 -35.95 -33.38
C ASP A 205 5.07 -35.31 -33.51
N LEU A 206 3.97 -35.92 -33.08
CA LEU A 206 2.62 -35.32 -33.14
C LEU A 206 2.16 -34.78 -31.78
N GLU A 207 2.53 -35.47 -30.70
CA GLU A 207 2.46 -34.91 -29.35
C GLU A 207 3.42 -33.72 -29.20
N THR A 208 4.51 -33.65 -29.96
CA THR A 208 5.50 -32.57 -29.85
C THR A 208 4.93 -31.20 -30.24
N ILE A 209 4.08 -31.14 -31.27
CA ILE A 209 3.44 -29.88 -31.70
C ILE A 209 2.33 -29.50 -30.71
N MET A 210 1.49 -30.46 -30.30
CA MET A 210 0.40 -30.20 -29.36
C MET A 210 0.95 -29.82 -27.97
N THR A 211 1.99 -30.53 -27.51
CA THR A 211 2.77 -30.21 -26.31
C THR A 211 3.46 -28.87 -26.48
N SER A 212 4.07 -28.53 -27.62
CA SER A 212 4.69 -27.20 -27.83
C SER A 212 3.66 -26.07 -27.74
N ILE A 213 2.46 -26.25 -28.28
CA ILE A 213 1.38 -25.26 -28.22
C ILE A 213 0.81 -25.15 -26.81
N VAL A 214 0.49 -26.27 -26.15
CA VAL A 214 -0.02 -26.31 -24.77
C VAL A 214 1.03 -25.77 -23.80
N THR A 215 2.31 -26.09 -23.99
CA THR A 215 3.42 -25.58 -23.19
C THR A 215 3.56 -24.07 -23.40
N LYS A 216 3.55 -23.57 -24.64
CA LYS A 216 3.58 -22.12 -24.90
C LYS A 216 2.38 -21.38 -24.30
N LEU A 217 1.18 -21.97 -24.34
CA LEU A 217 -0.03 -21.38 -23.76
C LEU A 217 0.01 -21.40 -22.22
N VAL A 218 0.38 -22.53 -21.62
CA VAL A 218 0.52 -22.66 -20.16
C VAL A 218 1.67 -21.80 -19.64
N ASP A 219 2.79 -21.70 -20.36
CA ASP A 219 3.91 -20.82 -20.07
C ASP A 219 3.52 -19.35 -20.14
N SER A 220 2.73 -18.96 -21.15
CA SER A 220 2.23 -17.59 -21.27
C SER A 220 1.28 -17.24 -20.12
N MET A 221 0.41 -18.18 -19.72
CA MET A 221 -0.54 -17.98 -18.63
C MET A 221 0.09 -18.02 -17.23
N LYS A 222 1.19 -18.78 -17.04
CA LYS A 222 1.90 -18.87 -15.75
C LYS A 222 2.94 -17.77 -15.56
N LYS A 223 3.61 -17.32 -16.63
CA LYS A 223 4.52 -16.15 -16.61
C LYS A 223 3.84 -14.91 -16.04
N GLU A 224 2.58 -14.68 -16.35
CA GLU A 224 1.83 -13.54 -15.82
C GLU A 224 1.58 -13.58 -14.30
N ILE A 225 1.64 -14.75 -13.66
CA ILE A 225 1.30 -14.93 -12.23
C ILE A 225 2.55 -14.97 -11.34
N GLU A 226 3.64 -15.56 -11.81
CA GLU A 226 4.84 -15.81 -10.98
C GLU A 226 5.91 -14.73 -11.08
N GLU A 227 5.76 -13.74 -11.98
CA GLU A 227 6.71 -12.62 -12.13
C GLU A 227 6.50 -11.46 -11.15
N TRP A 228 5.54 -11.58 -10.23
CA TRP A 228 5.19 -10.52 -9.29
C TRP A 228 5.83 -10.73 -7.92
N LEU A 229 6.77 -9.86 -7.57
CA LEU A 229 7.36 -9.79 -6.24
C LEU A 229 6.44 -8.98 -5.31
N SER A 230 6.17 -9.48 -4.10
CA SER A 230 5.39 -8.75 -3.09
C SER A 230 6.31 -8.00 -2.13
N TRP A 231 6.13 -6.69 -2.02
CA TRP A 231 6.87 -5.88 -1.06
C TRP A 231 5.96 -4.82 -0.44
N CYS A 232 5.78 -4.88 0.88
CA CYS A 232 5.00 -3.93 1.68
C CYS A 232 3.59 -3.59 1.14
N GLY A 233 2.88 -4.59 0.60
CA GLY A 233 1.52 -4.43 0.05
C GLY A 233 1.47 -3.99 -1.42
N ILE A 234 2.63 -3.88 -2.08
CA ILE A 234 2.79 -3.63 -3.52
C ILE A 234 3.20 -4.95 -4.19
N LEU A 235 2.67 -5.22 -5.37
CA LEU A 235 3.18 -6.22 -6.30
C LEU A 235 4.02 -5.52 -7.37
N LEU A 236 5.24 -5.97 -7.60
CA LEU A 236 6.15 -5.44 -8.60
C LEU A 236 6.45 -6.53 -9.64
N ASN A 237 6.17 -6.28 -10.91
CA ASN A 237 6.57 -7.19 -11.98
C ASN A 237 8.08 -7.06 -12.17
N VAL A 238 8.81 -8.16 -11.99
CA VAL A 238 10.29 -8.15 -12.02
C VAL A 238 10.88 -7.95 -13.42
N ARG A 239 10.06 -8.01 -14.49
CA ARG A 239 10.48 -7.76 -15.88
C ARG A 239 10.06 -6.40 -16.38
N THR A 240 8.78 -6.05 -16.22
CA THR A 240 8.21 -4.80 -16.75
C THR A 240 8.35 -3.63 -15.79
N LEU A 241 8.66 -3.90 -14.51
CA LEU A 241 8.68 -2.93 -13.40
C LEU A 241 7.32 -2.26 -13.13
N GLU A 242 6.26 -2.79 -13.75
CA GLU A 242 4.91 -2.37 -13.48
C GLU A 242 4.50 -2.75 -12.05
N THR A 243 3.56 -1.99 -11.49
CA THR A 243 3.12 -2.20 -10.10
C THR A 243 1.61 -2.42 -10.00
N SER A 244 1.24 -3.34 -9.12
CA SER A 244 -0.15 -3.65 -8.80
C SER A 244 -0.37 -3.67 -7.29
N LEU A 245 -1.63 -3.53 -6.87
CA LEU A 245 -1.99 -3.56 -5.46
C LEU A 245 -2.06 -5.02 -4.96
N ASN A 246 -1.30 -5.36 -3.92
CA ASN A 246 -1.42 -6.68 -3.31
C ASN A 246 -2.67 -6.74 -2.43
N LEU A 247 -3.69 -7.48 -2.89
CA LEU A 247 -4.94 -7.67 -2.16
C LEU A 247 -5.05 -9.03 -1.47
N SER A 248 -4.02 -9.89 -1.56
CA SER A 248 -4.06 -11.25 -1.01
C SER A 248 -4.35 -11.28 0.48
N PHE A 249 -3.88 -10.28 1.23
CA PHE A 249 -4.13 -10.13 2.67
C PHE A 249 -5.62 -10.12 3.02
N TYR A 250 -6.45 -9.46 2.21
CA TYR A 250 -7.90 -9.39 2.48
C TYR A 250 -8.61 -10.72 2.23
N PHE A 251 -8.00 -11.61 1.42
CA PHE A 251 -8.67 -12.73 0.75
C PHE A 251 -8.00 -14.08 1.02
N SER A 252 -7.10 -14.13 2.00
CA SER A 252 -6.38 -15.34 2.42
C SER A 252 -7.31 -16.26 3.22
N SER A 253 -7.76 -17.35 2.59
CA SER A 253 -8.48 -18.56 3.08
C SER A 253 -9.68 -18.43 4.02
N CYS A 254 -9.88 -17.29 4.69
CA CYS A 254 -10.97 -17.01 5.60
C CYS A 254 -11.47 -15.58 5.33
N ASN A 255 -12.77 -15.41 5.11
CA ASN A 255 -13.43 -14.11 4.91
C ASN A 255 -13.30 -13.16 6.14
N SER A 256 -12.59 -13.58 7.20
CA SER A 256 -12.37 -12.84 8.45
C SER A 256 -11.53 -11.59 8.25
N PHE A 257 -10.42 -11.66 7.51
CA PHE A 257 -9.48 -10.53 7.42
C PHE A 257 -10.07 -9.27 6.78
N LEU A 258 -10.97 -9.43 5.81
CA LEU A 258 -11.70 -8.29 5.25
C LEU A 258 -12.56 -7.61 6.30
N VAL A 259 -13.35 -8.37 7.05
CA VAL A 259 -14.24 -7.84 8.10
C VAL A 259 -13.43 -7.24 9.24
N ASP A 260 -12.32 -7.87 9.64
CA ASP A 260 -11.40 -7.38 10.67
C ASP A 260 -10.72 -6.05 10.29
N SER A 261 -10.56 -5.80 8.97
CA SER A 261 -10.06 -4.52 8.46
C SER A 261 -11.10 -3.39 8.48
N MET A 262 -12.33 -3.68 8.89
CA MET A 262 -13.46 -2.76 8.84
C MET A 262 -13.99 -2.45 10.24
N THR A 263 -14.53 -1.24 10.39
CA THR A 263 -15.28 -0.85 11.59
C THR A 263 -16.72 -0.57 11.21
N PHE A 264 -17.68 -1.10 11.98
CA PHE A 264 -19.10 -0.98 11.70
C PHE A 264 -19.76 0.05 12.62
N ASP A 265 -20.68 0.83 12.07
CA ASP A 265 -21.49 1.80 12.81
C ASP A 265 -22.90 1.22 12.87
N THR A 266 -23.42 1.00 14.08
CA THR A 266 -24.75 0.43 14.33
C THR A 266 -25.79 1.50 14.63
N SER A 267 -25.42 2.78 14.59
CA SER A 267 -26.34 3.89 14.80
C SER A 267 -27.23 4.15 13.58
N TYR A 268 -28.23 5.03 13.74
CA TYR A 268 -29.06 5.49 12.62
C TYR A 268 -28.26 6.20 11.50
N ARG A 269 -27.01 6.60 11.75
CA ARG A 269 -26.10 7.26 10.78
C ARG A 269 -25.24 6.26 9.99
N ALA A 270 -25.45 4.95 10.17
CA ALA A 270 -24.67 3.89 9.55
C ALA A 270 -24.47 4.08 8.03
N GLY A 271 -25.51 4.51 7.29
CA GLY A 271 -25.40 4.78 5.86
C GLY A 271 -24.43 5.91 5.50
N VAL A 272 -24.46 7.03 6.25
CA VAL A 272 -23.55 8.16 6.05
C VAL A 272 -22.12 7.78 6.43
N THR A 273 -21.96 7.04 7.53
CA THR A 273 -20.66 6.53 7.96
C THR A 273 -20.08 5.53 6.97
N MET A 274 -20.89 4.61 6.45
CA MET A 274 -20.53 3.68 5.37
C MET A 274 -20.02 4.45 4.15
N LYS A 275 -20.79 5.42 3.65
CA LYS A 275 -20.41 6.25 2.50
C LYS A 275 -19.04 6.91 2.72
N ARG A 276 -18.85 7.58 3.85
CA ARG A 276 -17.57 8.23 4.20
C ARG A 276 -16.39 7.25 4.23
N LYS A 277 -16.59 6.07 4.84
CA LYS A 277 -15.55 5.04 4.96
C LYS A 277 -15.17 4.42 3.61
N LEU A 278 -16.15 4.16 2.73
CA LEU A 278 -15.90 3.66 1.37
C LEU A 278 -15.09 4.68 0.55
N PHE A 279 -15.49 5.95 0.57
CA PHE A 279 -14.82 7.02 -0.17
C PHE A 279 -13.38 7.21 0.34
N ARG A 280 -13.18 7.23 1.66
CA ARG A 280 -11.84 7.26 2.25
C ARG A 280 -10.98 6.06 1.84
N SER A 281 -11.57 4.85 1.78
CA SER A 281 -10.85 3.65 1.37
C SER A 281 -10.37 3.73 -0.08
N ILE A 282 -11.17 4.30 -1.00
CA ILE A 282 -10.72 4.56 -2.38
C ILE A 282 -9.59 5.57 -2.40
N ARG A 283 -9.73 6.71 -1.69
CA ARG A 283 -8.71 7.76 -1.69
C ARG A 283 -7.34 7.24 -1.24
N LEU A 284 -7.30 6.38 -0.23
CA LEU A 284 -6.05 5.81 0.28
C LEU A 284 -5.39 4.80 -0.68
N LYS A 285 -6.16 4.21 -1.60
CA LYS A 285 -5.67 3.21 -2.57
C LYS A 285 -5.47 3.77 -3.97
N CYS A 286 -6.05 4.93 -4.27
CA CYS A 286 -5.85 5.71 -5.49
C CYS A 286 -4.47 6.38 -5.48
N HIS A 287 -3.41 5.58 -5.56
CA HIS A 287 -2.03 6.02 -5.49
C HIS A 287 -1.38 6.00 -6.88
N PRO A 288 -0.61 7.04 -7.29
CA PRO A 288 0.01 7.13 -8.62
C PRO A 288 0.77 5.88 -9.07
N LEU A 289 1.42 5.16 -8.15
CA LEU A 289 2.07 3.88 -8.45
C LEU A 289 1.19 2.94 -9.28
N TYR A 290 -0.12 2.88 -9.01
CA TYR A 290 -1.03 1.93 -9.66
C TYR A 290 -1.85 2.51 -10.82
N ILE A 291 -1.98 3.84 -10.90
CA ILE A 291 -2.93 4.51 -11.80
C ILE A 291 -2.27 5.44 -12.82
N ASP A 292 -0.95 5.62 -12.72
CA ASP A 292 -0.19 6.42 -13.66
C ASP A 292 0.15 5.57 -14.90
N SER A 293 -0.31 6.03 -16.06
CA SER A 293 -0.12 5.37 -17.35
C SER A 293 1.28 5.62 -17.96
N GLN A 294 2.11 6.43 -17.31
CA GLN A 294 3.54 6.51 -17.64
C GLN A 294 4.34 5.41 -16.95
N LEU A 295 3.89 4.96 -15.76
CA LEU A 295 4.55 3.91 -14.98
C LEU A 295 4.02 2.51 -15.32
N ASN A 296 2.78 2.42 -15.78
CA ASN A 296 2.12 1.16 -16.07
C ASN A 296 1.42 1.23 -17.42
N SER A 297 1.27 0.09 -18.08
CA SER A 297 0.38 -0.02 -19.24
C SER A 297 -1.04 0.42 -18.90
N ILE A 298 -1.76 0.95 -19.89
CA ILE A 298 -3.15 1.40 -19.70
C ILE A 298 -4.06 0.26 -19.25
N ASP A 299 -3.81 -0.96 -19.74
CA ASP A 299 -4.57 -2.14 -19.38
C ASP A 299 -4.35 -2.49 -17.89
N LEU A 300 -3.11 -2.45 -17.41
CA LEU A 300 -2.84 -2.66 -15.98
C LEU A 300 -3.41 -1.54 -15.11
N VAL A 301 -3.38 -0.28 -15.56
CA VAL A 301 -4.06 0.82 -14.86
C VAL A 301 -5.56 0.53 -14.70
N ILE A 302 -6.21 0.03 -15.76
CA ILE A 302 -7.62 -0.37 -15.74
C ILE A 302 -7.84 -1.52 -14.75
N VAL A 303 -6.99 -2.56 -14.79
CA VAL A 303 -7.02 -3.69 -13.85
C VAL A 303 -6.88 -3.20 -12.41
N ASN A 304 -5.89 -2.35 -12.11
CA ASN A 304 -5.65 -1.82 -10.77
C ASN A 304 -6.85 -1.01 -10.25
N MET A 305 -7.42 -0.14 -11.10
CA MET A 305 -8.64 0.60 -10.75
C MET A 305 -9.82 -0.33 -10.48
N TYR A 306 -9.99 -1.35 -11.33
CA TYR A 306 -11.03 -2.37 -11.18
C TYR A 306 -10.87 -3.15 -9.86
N LYS A 307 -9.65 -3.58 -9.51
CA LYS A 307 -9.36 -4.24 -8.23
C LYS A 307 -9.70 -3.36 -7.02
N ILE A 308 -9.36 -2.07 -7.06
CA ILE A 308 -9.71 -1.11 -6.00
C ILE A 308 -11.24 -0.98 -5.86
N LEU A 309 -11.95 -0.85 -6.98
CA LEU A 309 -13.41 -0.75 -7.02
C LEU A 309 -14.11 -2.03 -6.57
N LEU A 310 -13.56 -3.18 -6.95
CA LEU A 310 -14.08 -4.47 -6.55
C LEU A 310 -13.91 -4.68 -5.04
N LEU A 311 -12.74 -4.36 -4.46
CA LEU A 311 -12.58 -4.35 -3.00
C LEU A 311 -13.59 -3.41 -2.32
N SER A 312 -13.87 -2.25 -2.91
CA SER A 312 -14.92 -1.35 -2.42
C SER A 312 -16.31 -1.99 -2.46
N ALA A 313 -16.63 -2.74 -3.52
CA ALA A 313 -17.88 -3.48 -3.62
C ALA A 313 -17.99 -4.59 -2.55
N TYR A 314 -16.90 -5.30 -2.24
CA TYR A 314 -16.86 -6.26 -1.13
C TYR A 314 -17.13 -5.57 0.21
N LYS A 315 -16.43 -4.46 0.51
CA LYS A 315 -16.68 -3.68 1.74
C LYS A 315 -18.11 -3.15 1.80
N PHE A 316 -18.65 -2.70 0.67
CA PHE A 316 -20.04 -2.25 0.58
C PHE A 316 -21.02 -3.34 0.98
N THR A 317 -20.87 -4.58 0.46
CA THR A 317 -21.75 -5.68 0.85
C THR A 317 -21.70 -5.96 2.35
N GLN A 318 -20.52 -5.90 2.98
CA GLN A 318 -20.41 -6.07 4.43
C GLN A 318 -21.08 -4.91 5.19
N TYR A 319 -20.86 -3.66 4.80
CA TYR A 319 -21.54 -2.53 5.44
C TYR A 319 -23.06 -2.58 5.32
N THR A 320 -23.60 -2.97 4.16
CA THR A 320 -25.05 -3.04 3.97
C THR A 320 -25.75 -4.05 4.88
N LYS A 321 -25.04 -5.10 5.34
CA LYS A 321 -25.57 -6.05 6.33
C LYS A 321 -25.91 -5.40 7.67
N HIS A 322 -25.23 -4.29 8.02
CA HIS A 322 -25.40 -3.56 9.27
C HIS A 322 -26.29 -2.30 9.14
N LEU A 323 -26.88 -2.05 7.96
CA LEU A 323 -27.83 -0.94 7.80
C LEU A 323 -29.18 -1.29 8.43
N THR A 324 -29.80 -0.30 9.07
CA THR A 324 -31.14 -0.40 9.68
C THR A 324 -32.25 -0.53 8.64
N LYS A 325 -32.10 0.12 7.47
CA LYS A 325 -33.03 0.04 6.33
C LYS A 325 -32.31 -0.49 5.09
N LYS A 326 -32.36 -1.81 4.88
CA LYS A 326 -31.66 -2.50 3.77
C LYS A 326 -32.34 -2.29 2.42
N ASP A 327 -33.64 -2.02 2.42
CA ASP A 327 -34.46 -1.94 1.20
C ASP A 327 -34.44 -0.56 0.51
N ASN A 328 -33.63 0.39 1.00
CA ASN A 328 -33.46 1.68 0.35
C ASN A 328 -32.51 1.56 -0.85
N HIS A 329 -32.99 0.90 -1.91
CA HIS A 329 -32.24 0.63 -3.12
C HIS A 329 -31.77 1.91 -3.83
N HIS A 330 -32.54 3.00 -3.75
CA HIS A 330 -32.17 4.29 -4.35
C HIS A 330 -30.90 4.84 -3.70
N PHE A 331 -30.88 4.91 -2.36
CA PHE A 331 -29.70 5.32 -1.61
C PHE A 331 -28.46 4.46 -1.95
N LEU A 332 -28.63 3.14 -2.08
CA LEU A 332 -27.54 2.24 -2.45
C LEU A 332 -26.99 2.54 -3.85
N VAL A 333 -27.86 2.78 -4.84
CA VAL A 333 -27.45 3.17 -6.20
C VAL A 333 -26.76 4.53 -6.21
N ASP A 334 -27.25 5.51 -5.44
CA ASP A 334 -26.65 6.84 -5.32
C ASP A 334 -25.25 6.76 -4.76
N VAL A 335 -25.04 6.00 -3.67
CA VAL A 335 -23.72 5.79 -3.08
C VAL A 335 -22.72 5.25 -4.10
N ILE A 336 -23.12 4.25 -4.89
CA ILE A 336 -22.25 3.63 -5.92
C ILE A 336 -21.95 4.63 -7.04
N THR A 337 -22.97 5.39 -7.47
CA THR A 337 -22.84 6.36 -8.55
C THR A 337 -21.92 7.51 -8.14
N GLU A 338 -22.12 8.08 -6.95
CA GLU A 338 -21.27 9.12 -6.38
C GLU A 338 -19.85 8.64 -6.12
N LEU A 339 -19.67 7.38 -5.71
CA LEU A 339 -18.35 6.79 -5.49
C LEU A 339 -17.52 6.77 -6.78
N GLY A 340 -18.14 6.47 -7.93
CA GLY A 340 -17.49 6.51 -9.23
C GLY A 340 -17.03 7.92 -9.62
N HIS A 341 -17.90 8.92 -9.45
CA HIS A 341 -17.55 10.33 -9.68
C HIS A 341 -16.44 10.80 -8.73
N TYR A 342 -16.51 10.41 -7.46
CA TYR A 342 -15.48 10.70 -6.48
C TYR A 342 -14.14 10.07 -6.84
N PHE A 343 -14.15 8.80 -7.27
CA PHE A 343 -12.93 8.11 -7.68
C PHE A 343 -12.25 8.82 -8.86
N TYR A 344 -13.02 9.26 -9.86
CA TYR A 344 -12.48 10.08 -10.94
C TYR A 344 -11.87 11.40 -10.42
N SER A 345 -12.51 12.09 -9.49
CA SER A 345 -11.97 13.33 -8.90
C SER A 345 -10.62 13.09 -8.21
N VAL A 346 -10.49 12.01 -7.43
CA VAL A 346 -9.24 11.63 -6.78
C VAL A 346 -8.18 11.21 -7.80
N TYR A 347 -8.54 10.39 -8.78
CA TYR A 347 -7.66 9.95 -9.87
C TYR A 347 -7.09 11.16 -10.63
N ASN A 348 -7.97 12.04 -11.10
CA ASN A 348 -7.61 13.22 -11.86
C ASN A 348 -6.67 14.13 -11.03
N SER A 349 -6.95 14.28 -9.73
CA SER A 349 -6.09 15.06 -8.82
C SER A 349 -4.71 14.41 -8.61
N ALA A 350 -4.65 13.08 -8.51
CA ALA A 350 -3.40 12.33 -8.32
C ALA A 350 -2.49 12.38 -9.55
N VAL A 351 -3.09 12.49 -10.74
CA VAL A 351 -2.42 12.40 -12.04
C VAL A 351 -2.05 13.78 -12.60
N LYS A 352 -2.91 14.80 -12.41
CA LYS A 352 -2.73 16.17 -12.94
C LYS A 352 -1.39 16.84 -12.61
N HIS A 353 -0.82 16.59 -11.44
CA HIS A 353 0.42 17.24 -11.00
C HIS A 353 1.68 16.44 -11.35
N LYS A 354 1.54 15.20 -11.83
CA LYS A 354 2.67 14.25 -12.01
C LYS A 354 2.93 13.86 -13.45
N ILE A 355 1.95 13.97 -14.35
CA ILE A 355 2.17 13.86 -15.80
C ILE A 355 2.81 15.16 -16.31
N HIS A 356 4.05 15.44 -15.89
CA HIS A 356 4.91 16.44 -16.53
C HIS A 356 5.82 15.71 -17.53
N GLY A 357 5.32 15.49 -18.74
CA GLY A 357 6.15 15.06 -19.88
C GLY A 357 5.68 13.78 -20.57
N LYS A 358 5.08 13.98 -21.75
CA LYS A 358 4.86 13.07 -22.90
C LYS A 358 4.09 11.74 -22.67
N ASN A 359 3.08 11.53 -23.54
CA ASN A 359 2.44 10.25 -23.92
C ASN A 359 1.57 9.45 -22.92
N GLY A 360 1.29 9.95 -21.71
CA GLY A 360 0.37 9.26 -20.79
C GLY A 360 -1.10 9.32 -21.23
N VAL A 361 -1.82 8.18 -21.19
CA VAL A 361 -3.27 8.10 -21.46
C VAL A 361 -4.07 8.42 -20.19
N ILE A 362 -5.03 9.33 -20.29
CA ILE A 362 -5.92 9.72 -19.17
C ILE A 362 -7.31 9.12 -19.39
N LEU A 363 -7.80 8.40 -18.38
CA LEU A 363 -9.15 7.85 -18.38
C LEU A 363 -10.19 8.95 -18.15
N SER A 364 -11.18 9.03 -19.04
CA SER A 364 -12.29 9.99 -18.88
C SER A 364 -13.20 9.63 -17.69
N PRO A 365 -14.01 10.59 -17.18
CA PRO A 365 -14.97 10.31 -16.11
C PRO A 365 -15.91 9.15 -16.44
N MET A 366 -16.24 8.98 -17.72
CA MET A 366 -17.14 7.92 -18.18
C MET A 366 -16.52 6.53 -18.06
N HIS A 367 -15.21 6.38 -18.35
CA HIS A 367 -14.50 5.12 -18.19
C HIS A 367 -14.50 4.68 -16.73
N ILE A 368 -14.14 5.57 -15.81
CA ILE A 368 -14.10 5.26 -14.37
C ILE A 368 -15.50 5.00 -13.82
N GLN A 369 -16.51 5.75 -14.27
CA GLN A 369 -17.90 5.48 -13.89
C GLN A 369 -18.37 4.10 -14.38
N TRP A 370 -18.02 3.72 -15.61
CA TRP A 370 -18.33 2.42 -16.17
C TRP A 370 -17.65 1.30 -15.36
N LEU A 371 -16.36 1.45 -15.04
CA LEU A 371 -15.61 0.50 -14.21
C LEU A 371 -16.23 0.34 -12.82
N CYS A 372 -16.62 1.44 -12.18
CA CYS A 372 -17.27 1.43 -10.87
C CYS A 372 -18.57 0.62 -10.92
N ILE A 373 -19.46 0.94 -11.87
CA ILE A 373 -20.72 0.24 -12.03
C ILE A 373 -20.49 -1.24 -12.36
N HIS A 374 -19.51 -1.54 -13.21
CA HIS A 374 -19.19 -2.91 -13.60
C HIS A 374 -18.71 -3.76 -12.42
N ALA A 375 -17.75 -3.28 -11.63
CA ALA A 375 -17.23 -3.98 -10.46
C ALA A 375 -18.34 -4.29 -9.43
N TYR A 376 -19.22 -3.31 -9.19
CA TYR A 376 -20.36 -3.49 -8.30
C TYR A 376 -21.38 -4.49 -8.85
N ILE A 377 -21.70 -4.47 -10.14
CA ILE A 377 -22.57 -5.49 -10.74
C ILE A 377 -21.98 -6.90 -10.55
N VAL A 378 -20.69 -7.09 -10.84
CA VAL A 378 -20.01 -8.39 -10.72
C VAL A 378 -20.11 -8.92 -9.28
N LYS A 379 -19.83 -8.09 -8.27
CA LYS A 379 -19.94 -8.53 -6.86
C LYS A 379 -21.39 -8.70 -6.39
N LEU A 380 -22.28 -7.76 -6.69
CA LEU A 380 -23.67 -7.80 -6.20
C LEU A 380 -24.48 -8.95 -6.83
N ASN A 381 -24.13 -9.39 -8.04
CA ASN A 381 -24.74 -10.57 -8.66
C ASN A 381 -24.52 -11.87 -7.86
N GLN A 382 -23.45 -11.96 -7.07
CA GLN A 382 -23.23 -13.11 -6.16
C GLN A 382 -24.27 -13.19 -5.04
N HIS A 383 -24.96 -12.08 -4.76
CA HIS A 383 -26.01 -11.99 -3.76
C HIS A 383 -27.32 -11.49 -4.41
N ARG A 384 -27.65 -12.05 -5.58
CA ARG A 384 -28.76 -11.61 -6.44
C ARG A 384 -30.09 -11.48 -5.70
N SER A 385 -30.39 -12.36 -4.75
CA SER A 385 -31.63 -12.31 -3.96
C SER A 385 -31.80 -10.99 -3.21
N LEU A 386 -30.71 -10.42 -2.70
CA LEU A 386 -30.74 -9.18 -1.90
C LEU A 386 -30.63 -7.92 -2.76
N TYR A 387 -29.85 -7.95 -3.85
CA TYR A 387 -29.52 -6.74 -4.61
C TYR A 387 -30.15 -6.68 -6.00
N LYS A 388 -31.10 -7.55 -6.34
CA LYS A 388 -31.77 -7.56 -7.66
C LYS A 388 -32.23 -6.16 -8.11
N PRO A 389 -32.90 -5.33 -7.29
CA PRO A 389 -33.32 -3.99 -7.72
C PRO A 389 -32.14 -3.04 -7.97
N VAL A 390 -31.10 -3.08 -7.13
CA VAL A 390 -29.87 -2.29 -7.30
C VAL A 390 -29.17 -2.67 -8.60
N VAL A 391 -28.95 -3.97 -8.82
CA VAL A 391 -28.27 -4.50 -10.02
C VAL A 391 -29.02 -4.10 -11.28
N SER A 392 -30.35 -4.25 -11.33
CA SER A 392 -31.16 -3.85 -12.49
C SER A 392 -31.04 -2.35 -12.79
N CYS A 393 -30.97 -1.50 -11.75
CA CYS A 393 -30.74 -0.07 -11.93
C CYS A 393 -29.34 0.22 -12.49
N LEU A 394 -28.32 -0.38 -11.89
CA LEU A 394 -26.92 -0.25 -12.32
C LEU A 394 -26.71 -0.76 -13.76
N GLN A 395 -27.34 -1.86 -14.16
CA GLN A 395 -27.29 -2.38 -15.53
C GLN A 395 -27.86 -1.38 -16.54
N ARG A 396 -29.00 -0.75 -16.23
CA ARG A 396 -29.57 0.33 -17.07
C ARG A 396 -28.61 1.51 -17.18
N CYS A 397 -27.99 1.92 -16.07
CA CYS A 397 -26.97 2.97 -16.07
C CYS A 397 -25.74 2.58 -16.92
N LYS A 398 -25.27 1.33 -16.80
CA LYS A 398 -24.14 0.80 -17.58
C LYS A 398 -24.43 0.83 -19.09
N ILE A 399 -25.62 0.41 -19.52
CA ILE A 399 -26.03 0.44 -20.94
C ILE A 399 -26.08 1.87 -21.46
N LYS A 400 -26.68 2.80 -20.69
CA LYS A 400 -26.73 4.22 -21.06
C LYS A 400 -25.33 4.83 -21.20
N LEU A 401 -24.40 4.48 -20.31
CA LEU A 401 -23.01 4.92 -20.41
C LEU A 401 -22.34 4.33 -21.64
N THR A 402 -22.45 3.02 -21.86
CA THR A 402 -21.88 2.29 -23.00
C THR A 402 -22.27 2.93 -24.34
N LYS A 403 -23.54 3.30 -24.51
CA LYS A 403 -24.03 3.99 -25.73
C LYS A 403 -23.43 5.38 -25.96
N LYS A 404 -22.91 6.02 -24.92
CA LYS A 404 -22.29 7.36 -25.00
C LYS A 404 -20.78 7.29 -25.28
N PHE A 405 -20.16 6.12 -25.24
CA PHE A 405 -18.77 5.97 -25.69
C PHE A 405 -18.77 6.28 -27.19
N LYS A 406 -18.15 7.39 -27.58
CA LYS A 406 -17.78 7.59 -28.98
C LYS A 406 -16.70 6.56 -29.32
N GLU A 407 -16.57 6.20 -30.59
CA GLU A 407 -15.43 5.42 -31.12
C GLU A 407 -14.13 6.10 -30.71
N ASN A 408 -13.60 5.70 -29.58
CA ASN A 408 -12.40 6.21 -28.94
C ASN A 408 -11.54 5.01 -28.56
N PHE A 409 -10.25 5.27 -28.39
CA PHE A 409 -9.15 4.35 -28.07
C PHE A 409 -9.42 3.25 -27.02
N LEU A 410 -10.43 3.38 -26.16
CA LEU A 410 -10.85 2.37 -25.17
C LEU A 410 -12.34 2.07 -25.32
N SER A 411 -12.67 1.05 -26.11
CA SER A 411 -14.07 0.63 -26.29
C SER A 411 -14.62 -0.02 -25.01
N PRO A 412 -15.95 0.00 -24.82
CA PRO A 412 -16.58 -0.76 -23.73
C PRO A 412 -16.30 -2.26 -23.78
N GLU A 413 -16.01 -2.81 -24.97
CA GLU A 413 -15.62 -4.19 -25.18
C GLU A 413 -14.21 -4.45 -24.65
N HIS A 414 -13.26 -3.54 -24.92
CA HIS A 414 -11.90 -3.59 -24.36
C HIS A 414 -11.92 -3.58 -22.82
N LEU A 415 -12.70 -2.67 -22.23
CA LEU A 415 -12.87 -2.62 -20.77
C LEU A 415 -13.47 -3.92 -20.21
N LYS A 416 -14.39 -4.53 -20.94
CA LYS A 416 -15.04 -5.78 -20.54
C LYS A 416 -14.10 -6.98 -20.68
N ASP A 417 -13.26 -6.98 -21.70
CA ASP A 417 -12.24 -8.01 -21.93
C ASP A 417 -11.21 -8.01 -20.79
N ILE A 418 -10.67 -6.84 -20.45
CA ILE A 418 -9.71 -6.66 -19.35
C ILE A 418 -10.30 -7.06 -17.99
N CYS A 419 -11.50 -6.54 -17.66
CA CYS A 419 -12.08 -6.74 -16.34
C CYS A 419 -12.77 -8.10 -16.17
N GLY A 420 -13.13 -8.75 -17.28
CA GLY A 420 -13.92 -9.97 -17.29
C GLY A 420 -15.38 -9.79 -16.82
N CYS A 421 -16.20 -10.81 -17.03
CA CYS A 421 -17.58 -10.85 -16.51
C CYS A 421 -17.69 -11.50 -15.13
N GLU A 422 -16.65 -12.21 -14.71
CA GLU A 422 -16.62 -13.01 -13.49
C GLU A 422 -15.68 -12.39 -12.45
N LEU A 423 -15.77 -12.88 -11.22
CA LEU A 423 -14.83 -12.48 -10.17
C LEU A 423 -13.44 -13.03 -10.50
N PRO A 424 -12.38 -12.19 -10.50
CA PRO A 424 -11.02 -12.69 -10.64
C PRO A 424 -10.72 -13.75 -9.55
N LYS A 425 -9.89 -14.75 -9.88
CA LYS A 425 -9.59 -15.88 -8.98
C LYS A 425 -9.10 -15.45 -7.58
N GLU A 426 -8.41 -14.31 -7.50
CA GLU A 426 -7.96 -13.71 -6.23
C GLU A 426 -9.12 -13.25 -5.33
N PHE A 427 -10.29 -12.93 -5.90
CA PHE A 427 -11.51 -12.51 -5.20
C PHE A 427 -12.55 -13.64 -5.05
N SER A 428 -12.45 -14.72 -5.84
CA SER A 428 -13.45 -15.80 -5.87
C SER A 428 -13.42 -16.72 -4.65
N ARG A 429 -12.35 -16.68 -3.85
CA ARG A 429 -12.17 -17.51 -2.63
C ARG A 429 -13.06 -17.11 -1.44
N ILE A 430 -13.96 -16.15 -1.63
CA ILE A 430 -14.86 -15.66 -0.59
C ILE A 430 -16.30 -16.05 -0.89
N ARG A 431 -16.90 -16.84 0.02
CA ARG A 431 -18.35 -17.03 0.12
C ARG A 431 -19.00 -15.94 0.97
#